data_AF-A0AA36IDX3-F1
#
_entry.id   AF-A0AA36IDX3-F1
#
_cell.length_a   1.000
_cell.length_b   1.000
_cell.length_c   1.000
_cell.angle_alpha   90.00
_cell.angle_beta   90.00
_cell.angle_gamma   90.00
#
_symmetry.space_group_name_H-M   'P 1'
#
loop_
_entity.id
_entity.type
_entity.pdbx_description
1 polymer ?
#
loop_
_entity_poly.entity_id
_entity_poly.type
_entity_poly.pdbx_seq_one_letter_code
_entity_poly.pdbx_strand_id
1 'polypeptide(L)'
;MVVMSPSVSASMVEPERFTAAVTLAITYFTANYLLLSFCGDFLYSYVAGDVVAQEVTLSKAFSVTPIHSAAVVIYVLQLLLTFPSGLFMMFRNAEKLCASRASWQRRARRVVLILSFCGVAMILPRFADFLAVAGAVGNSMCVFILPHLAFLNQCRKGFLSASACRIPYSWLVVLIFGVCCGVWASVVSLQQLL
;
A
#
# COMPACT_ATOMS: atom_id res chain seq x y z
N MET A 1 -0.08 6.34 -2.37
CA MET A 1 -1.06 7.32 -1.83
C MET A 1 -0.46 8.68 -1.43
N VAL A 2 0.82 8.97 -1.71
CA VAL A 2 1.44 10.30 -1.44
C VAL A 2 0.84 11.40 -2.33
N VAL A 3 0.44 11.05 -3.56
CA VAL A 3 -0.13 11.98 -4.55
C VAL A 3 -1.45 12.61 -4.10
N MET A 4 -2.19 11.97 -3.18
CA MET A 4 -3.47 12.47 -2.68
C MET A 4 -3.37 13.35 -1.43
N SER A 5 -2.15 13.70 -1.00
CA SER A 5 -1.97 14.61 0.13
C SER A 5 -2.41 16.03 -0.26
N PRO A 6 -3.14 16.76 0.61
CA PRO A 6 -3.43 18.18 0.42
C PRO A 6 -2.17 19.02 0.16
N SER A 7 -1.02 18.59 0.71
CA SER A 7 0.26 19.24 0.47
C SER A 7 0.74 19.14 -0.98
N VAL A 8 0.39 18.07 -1.70
CA VAL A 8 0.74 17.89 -3.12
C VAL A 8 -0.11 18.83 -3.97
N SER A 9 -1.42 18.87 -3.74
CA SER A 9 -2.32 19.82 -4.43
C SER A 9 -1.89 21.27 -4.20
N ALA A 10 -1.52 21.64 -2.97
CA ALA A 10 -1.04 22.97 -2.64
C ALA A 10 0.33 23.31 -3.25
N SER A 11 1.11 22.31 -3.67
CA SER A 11 2.42 22.50 -4.30
C SER A 11 2.34 22.47 -5.83
N MET A 12 1.16 22.25 -6.42
CA MET A 12 0.99 22.31 -7.87
C MET A 12 0.98 23.75 -8.36
N VAL A 13 1.58 23.97 -9.53
CA VAL A 13 1.51 25.26 -10.24
C VAL A 13 0.05 25.62 -10.57
N GLU A 14 -0.75 24.63 -10.96
CA GLU A 14 -2.16 24.78 -11.29
C GLU A 14 -3.02 23.80 -10.45
N PRO A 15 -3.46 24.21 -9.24
CA PRO A 15 -4.22 23.35 -8.33
C PRO A 15 -5.57 22.89 -8.91
N GLU A 16 -6.17 23.67 -9.81
CA GLU A 16 -7.45 23.34 -10.46
C GLU A 16 -7.36 22.07 -11.31
N ARG A 17 -6.17 21.74 -11.84
CA ARG A 17 -5.92 20.53 -12.63
C ARG A 17 -5.59 19.30 -11.80
N PHE A 18 -5.64 19.39 -10.46
CA PHE A 18 -5.30 18.28 -9.57
C PHE A 18 -6.11 17.02 -9.86
N THR A 19 -7.42 17.13 -10.09
CA THR A 19 -8.28 15.97 -10.40
C THR A 19 -7.86 15.28 -11.70
N ALA A 20 -7.53 16.05 -12.73
CA ALA A 20 -7.06 15.51 -14.00
C ALA A 20 -5.70 14.83 -13.84
N ALA A 21 -4.77 15.44 -13.10
CA ALA A 21 -3.46 14.88 -12.82
C ALA A 21 -3.55 13.56 -12.02
N VAL A 22 -4.41 13.51 -10.99
CA VAL A 22 -4.67 12.29 -10.21
C VAL A 22 -5.28 11.20 -11.07
N THR A 23 -6.25 11.54 -11.92
CA THR A 23 -6.90 10.58 -12.82
C THR A 23 -5.88 10.01 -13.81
N LEU A 24 -5.06 10.85 -14.43
CA LEU A 24 -4.02 10.42 -15.35
C LEU A 24 -2.98 9.53 -14.67
N ALA A 25 -2.58 9.88 -13.43
CA ALA A 25 -1.67 9.06 -12.65
C ALA A 25 -2.29 7.67 -12.35
N ILE A 26 -3.55 7.62 -11.93
CA ILE A 26 -4.26 6.35 -11.68
C ILE A 26 -4.31 5.50 -12.95
N THR A 27 -4.68 6.09 -14.08
CA THR A 27 -4.74 5.39 -15.37
C THR A 27 -3.36 4.88 -15.78
N TYR A 28 -2.32 5.71 -15.66
CA TYR A 28 -0.95 5.33 -15.99
C TYR A 28 -0.46 4.16 -15.12
N PHE A 29 -0.64 4.22 -13.80
CA PHE A 29 -0.22 3.15 -12.90
C PHE A 29 -1.02 1.87 -13.15
N THR A 30 -2.33 1.97 -13.39
CA THR A 30 -3.17 0.81 -13.69
C THR A 30 -2.72 0.12 -14.97
N ALA A 31 -2.49 0.88 -16.05
CA ALA A 31 -2.01 0.35 -17.32
C ALA A 31 -0.63 -0.31 -17.17
N ASN A 32 0.30 0.32 -16.42
CA ASN A 32 1.61 -0.27 -16.16
C ASN A 32 1.51 -1.57 -15.36
N TYR A 33 0.68 -1.62 -14.32
CA TYR A 33 0.50 -2.84 -13.53
C TYR A 33 -0.14 -3.96 -14.33
N LEU A 34 -1.12 -3.66 -15.18
CA LEU A 34 -1.73 -4.64 -16.07
C LEU A 34 -0.72 -5.18 -17.10
N LEU A 35 0.07 -4.30 -17.72
CA LEU A 35 1.11 -4.69 -18.65
C LEU A 35 2.16 -5.58 -17.98
N LEU A 36 2.62 -5.18 -16.78
CA LEU A 36 3.59 -5.96 -16.01
C LEU A 36 3.01 -7.33 -15.63
N SER A 37 1.76 -7.39 -15.20
CA SER A 37 1.08 -8.65 -14.87
C SER A 37 0.96 -9.55 -16.09
N PHE A 38 0.60 -9.00 -17.25
CA PHE A 38 0.50 -9.75 -18.49
C PHE A 38 1.86 -10.29 -18.97
N CYS A 39 2.90 -9.45 -18.96
CA CYS A 39 4.25 -9.87 -19.29
C CYS A 39 4.79 -10.92 -18.31
N GLY A 40 4.54 -10.75 -17.01
CA GLY A 40 4.93 -11.71 -15.98
C GLY A 40 4.25 -13.06 -16.17
N ASP A 41 2.93 -13.07 -16.38
CA ASP A 41 2.19 -14.29 -16.66
C ASP A 41 2.70 -14.97 -17.93
N PHE A 42 2.89 -14.23 -19.02
CA PHE A 42 3.43 -14.79 -20.26
C PHE A 42 4.82 -15.43 -20.10
N LEU A 43 5.70 -14.80 -19.32
CA LEU A 43 7.07 -15.29 -19.09
C LEU A 43 7.14 -16.49 -18.15
N TYR A 44 6.26 -16.58 -17.15
CA TYR A 44 6.38 -17.56 -16.06
C TYR A 44 5.28 -18.63 -16.02
N SER A 45 4.13 -18.44 -16.69
CA SER A 45 3.03 -19.43 -16.72
C SER A 45 3.39 -20.75 -17.42
N TYR A 46 4.37 -20.72 -18.34
CA TYR A 46 4.78 -21.89 -19.13
C TYR A 46 5.83 -22.78 -18.46
N VAL A 47 6.31 -22.44 -17.26
CA VAL A 47 7.24 -23.31 -16.51
C VAL A 47 6.42 -24.44 -15.85
N ALA A 48 6.26 -25.53 -16.60
CA ALA A 48 5.49 -26.71 -16.20
C ALA A 48 6.10 -27.38 -14.96
N GLY A 49 5.40 -27.32 -13.82
CA GLY A 49 5.63 -28.25 -12.71
C GLY A 49 5.50 -27.67 -11.32
N ASP A 50 5.81 -26.39 -11.13
CA ASP A 50 5.69 -25.72 -9.83
C ASP A 50 4.81 -24.49 -9.98
N VAL A 51 3.81 -24.38 -9.11
CA VAL A 51 3.03 -23.16 -8.88
C VAL A 51 4.03 -22.02 -8.84
N VAL A 52 3.93 -21.06 -9.78
CA VAL A 52 4.78 -19.86 -9.82
C VAL A 52 4.88 -19.36 -8.40
N ALA A 53 6.01 -19.64 -7.74
CA ALA A 53 6.10 -19.44 -6.31
C ALA A 53 5.78 -17.96 -6.11
N GLN A 54 4.79 -17.68 -5.26
CA GLN A 54 4.31 -16.32 -4.95
C GLN A 54 5.43 -15.38 -4.50
N GLU A 55 6.62 -15.94 -4.30
CA GLU A 55 7.84 -15.28 -4.02
C GLU A 55 8.79 -15.48 -5.22
N VAL A 56 9.18 -14.38 -5.86
CA VAL A 56 10.49 -14.28 -6.53
C VAL A 56 11.58 -14.31 -5.45
N THR A 57 11.48 -15.23 -4.49
CA THR A 57 12.57 -15.58 -3.60
C THR A 57 13.55 -16.41 -4.40
N LEU A 58 14.81 -16.36 -3.99
CA LEU A 58 15.92 -17.11 -4.57
C LEU A 58 15.75 -18.63 -4.34
N SER A 59 14.61 -19.18 -4.75
CA SER A 59 14.37 -20.60 -4.83
C SER A 59 15.45 -21.20 -5.72
N LYS A 60 16.15 -22.21 -5.21
CA LYS A 60 17.18 -22.95 -5.95
C LYS A 60 16.64 -23.58 -7.24
N ALA A 61 15.32 -23.67 -7.38
CA ALA A 61 14.63 -24.20 -8.56
C ALA A 61 14.53 -23.18 -9.71
N PHE A 62 14.73 -21.88 -9.45
CA PHE A 62 14.77 -20.89 -10.51
C PHE A 62 16.12 -20.97 -11.23
N SER A 63 16.10 -21.31 -12.52
CA SER A 63 17.32 -21.27 -13.33
C SER A 63 17.82 -19.82 -13.41
N VAL A 64 18.86 -19.52 -12.64
CA VAL A 64 19.37 -18.16 -12.46
C VAL A 64 20.05 -17.73 -13.76
N THR A 65 19.28 -17.17 -14.69
CA THR A 65 19.88 -16.46 -15.83
C THR A 65 20.48 -15.14 -15.30
N PRO A 66 21.59 -14.66 -15.88
CA PRO A 66 22.24 -13.42 -15.43
C PRO A 66 21.31 -12.20 -15.45
N ILE A 67 20.30 -12.21 -16.33
CA ILE A 67 19.28 -11.16 -16.44
C ILE A 67 18.40 -11.11 -15.18
N HIS A 68 18.00 -12.25 -14.63
CA HIS A 68 17.20 -12.30 -13.40
C HIS A 68 18.01 -11.77 -12.21
N SER A 69 19.28 -12.17 -12.08
CA SER A 69 20.16 -11.64 -11.04
C SER A 69 20.31 -10.13 -11.12
N ALA A 70 20.48 -9.58 -12.33
CA ALA A 70 20.53 -8.14 -12.54
C ALA A 70 19.22 -7.46 -12.13
N ALA A 71 18.07 -8.01 -12.52
CA ALA A 71 16.76 -7.48 -12.14
C ALA A 71 16.54 -7.47 -10.62
N VAL A 72 16.91 -8.55 -9.92
CA VAL A 72 16.84 -8.64 -8.45
C VAL A 72 17.74 -7.59 -7.80
N VAL A 73 18.98 -7.43 -8.27
CA VAL A 73 19.90 -6.42 -7.74
C VAL A 73 19.36 -5.00 -7.94
N ILE A 74 18.85 -4.69 -9.14
CA ILE A 74 18.25 -3.39 -9.43
C ILE A 74 17.05 -3.13 -8.51
N TYR A 75 16.20 -4.14 -8.31
CA TYR A 75 15.06 -4.04 -7.42
C TYR A 75 15.47 -3.81 -5.96
N VAL A 76 16.47 -4.55 -5.47
CA VAL A 76 17.01 -4.36 -4.10
C VAL A 76 17.63 -2.97 -3.94
N LEU A 77 18.37 -2.47 -4.94
CA LEU A 77 18.91 -1.11 -4.93
C LEU A 77 17.79 -0.06 -4.90
N GLN A 78 16.75 -0.25 -5.71
CA GLN A 78 15.58 0.62 -5.69
C GLN A 78 14.88 0.61 -4.32
N LEU A 79 14.69 -0.56 -3.71
CA LEU A 79 14.13 -0.69 -2.36
C LEU A 79 15.01 0.01 -1.33
N LEU A 80 16.33 -0.16 -1.39
CA LEU A 80 17.28 0.48 -0.48
C LEU A 80 17.20 2.01 -0.54
N LEU A 81 16.99 2.58 -1.73
CA LEU A 81 16.86 4.03 -1.92
C LEU A 81 15.48 4.56 -1.52
N THR A 82 14.42 3.78 -1.71
CA THR A 82 13.04 4.20 -1.41
C THR A 82 12.64 4.00 0.04
N PHE A 83 13.20 2.99 0.72
CA PHE A 83 12.85 2.63 2.09
C PHE A 83 13.10 3.77 3.11
N PRO A 84 14.25 4.49 3.10
CA PRO A 84 14.47 5.63 4.00
C PRO A 84 13.44 6.74 3.82
N SER A 85 13.02 7.00 2.58
CA SER A 85 12.01 8.01 2.26
C SER A 85 10.65 7.65 2.85
N GLY A 86 10.25 6.39 2.75
CA GLY A 86 9.02 5.86 3.36
C GLY A 86 9.06 5.92 4.89
N LEU A 87 10.15 5.43 5.49
CA LEU A 87 10.34 5.47 6.95
C LEU A 87 10.32 6.90 7.50
N PHE A 88 10.93 7.85 6.80
CA PHE A 88 10.95 9.25 7.25
C PHE A 88 9.54 9.83 7.35
N MET A 89 8.67 9.55 6.37
CA MET A 89 7.26 9.96 6.43
C MET A 89 6.53 9.30 7.61
N MET A 90 6.75 8.00 7.82
CA MET A 90 6.16 7.27 8.94
C MET A 90 6.60 7.86 10.29
N PHE A 91 7.90 8.09 10.48
CA PHE A 91 8.42 8.68 11.72
C PHE A 91 7.89 10.09 11.96
N ARG A 92 7.83 10.92 10.92
CA ARG A 92 7.26 12.27 11.03
C ARG A 92 5.80 12.22 11.45
N ASN A 93 5.01 11.26 10.95
CA ASN A 93 3.61 11.11 11.35
C ASN A 93 3.48 10.57 12.79
N ALA A 94 4.27 9.56 13.18
CA ALA A 94 4.28 9.01 14.53
C ALA A 94 4.74 10.04 15.58
N GLU A 95 5.76 10.84 15.26
CA GLU A 95 6.26 11.91 16.13
C GLU A 95 5.25 13.06 16.30
N LYS A 96 4.42 13.35 15.30
CA LYS A 96 3.33 14.32 15.43
C LYS A 96 2.25 13.86 16.40
N LEU A 97 1.93 12.56 16.40
CA LEU A 97 0.91 11.99 17.30
C LEU A 97 1.40 11.95 18.75
N CYS A 98 2.67 11.60 18.95
CA CYS A 98 3.26 11.54 20.28
C CYS A 98 3.99 12.85 20.56
N ALA A 99 3.32 13.84 21.16
CA ALA A 99 3.73 15.23 21.45
C ALA A 99 5.03 15.42 22.29
N SER A 100 6.09 14.72 21.93
CA SER A 100 7.34 14.63 22.65
C SER A 100 8.36 15.61 22.12
N ARG A 101 8.86 16.46 23.01
CA ARG A 101 9.83 17.51 22.69
C ARG A 101 11.29 17.06 22.73
N ALA A 102 11.63 16.00 23.46
CA ALA A 102 13.01 15.54 23.61
C ALA A 102 13.54 14.81 22.36
N SER A 103 14.68 15.27 21.83
CA SER A 103 15.34 14.73 20.62
C SER A 103 15.83 13.29 20.79
N TRP A 104 16.34 12.93 21.97
CA TRP A 104 16.76 11.57 22.31
C TRP A 104 15.60 10.57 22.23
N GLN A 105 14.43 10.93 22.78
CA GLN A 105 13.25 10.05 22.77
C GLN A 105 12.72 9.80 21.35
N ARG A 106 12.92 10.74 20.41
CA ARG A 106 12.58 10.56 19.00
C ARG A 106 13.51 9.55 18.35
N ARG A 107 14.84 9.67 18.54
CA ARG A 107 15.82 8.71 18.04
C ARG A 107 15.54 7.31 18.56
N ALA A 108 15.32 7.16 19.87
CA ALA A 108 14.99 5.88 20.49
C ALA A 108 13.75 5.24 19.84
N ARG A 109 12.66 6.01 19.64
CA ARG A 109 11.45 5.50 18.97
C ARG A 109 11.69 5.04 17.53
N ARG A 110 12.51 5.76 16.77
CA ARG A 110 12.86 5.36 15.40
C ARG A 110 13.60 4.03 15.38
N VAL A 111 14.59 3.88 16.27
CA VAL A 111 15.36 2.63 16.41
C VAL A 111 14.43 1.49 16.82
N VAL A 112 13.57 1.69 17.82
CA VAL A 112 12.61 0.68 18.28
C VAL A 112 11.65 0.26 17.16
N LEU A 113 11.13 1.21 16.38
CA LEU A 113 10.27 0.90 15.24
C LEU A 113 11.01 0.07 14.17
N ILE A 114 12.23 0.46 13.78
CA ILE A 114 13.02 -0.30 12.81
C ILE A 114 13.29 -1.71 13.32
N LEU A 115 13.75 -1.85 14.57
CA LEU A 115 14.00 -3.14 15.19
C LEU A 115 12.73 -3.99 15.26
N SER A 116 11.57 -3.39 15.53
CA SER A 116 10.30 -4.12 15.54
C SER A 116 9.93 -4.65 14.16
N PHE A 117 10.13 -3.87 13.08
CA PHE A 117 9.90 -4.34 11.72
C PHE A 117 10.87 -5.45 11.33
N CYS A 118 12.15 -5.32 11.67
CA CYS A 118 13.14 -6.38 11.45
C CYS A 118 12.77 -7.64 12.24
N GLY A 119 12.31 -7.51 13.49
CA GLY A 119 11.86 -8.63 14.31
C GLY A 119 10.68 -9.37 13.69
N VAL A 120 9.65 -8.64 13.26
CA VAL A 120 8.48 -9.23 12.56
C VAL A 120 8.90 -9.93 11.28
N ALA A 121 9.80 -9.32 10.49
CA ALA A 121 10.30 -9.91 9.25
C ALA A 121 11.13 -11.18 9.47
N MET A 122 11.87 -11.28 10.60
CA MET A 122 12.63 -12.50 10.93
C MET A 122 11.75 -13.63 11.49
N ILE A 123 10.64 -13.29 12.17
CA ILE A 123 9.76 -14.27 12.82
C ILE A 123 8.77 -14.89 11.82
N LEU A 124 8.33 -14.13 10.80
CA LEU A 124 7.34 -14.58 9.84
C LEU A 124 8.00 -15.27 8.64
N PRO A 125 7.88 -16.61 8.50
CA PRO A 125 8.48 -17.34 7.38
C PRO A 125 7.87 -16.96 6.02
N ARG A 126 6.63 -16.45 6.01
CA ARG A 126 5.92 -15.93 4.82
C ARG A 126 5.64 -14.44 4.97
N PHE A 127 6.70 -13.63 4.97
CA PHE A 127 6.57 -12.18 5.13
C PHE A 127 5.74 -11.53 4.01
N ALA A 128 5.75 -12.11 2.80
CA ALA A 128 4.95 -11.65 1.68
C ALA A 128 3.44 -11.69 1.98
N ASP A 129 2.94 -12.77 2.59
CA ASP A 129 1.52 -12.91 2.95
C ASP A 129 1.11 -11.91 4.01
N PHE A 130 1.97 -11.68 5.00
CA PHE A 130 1.75 -10.64 6.01
C PHE A 130 1.66 -9.24 5.37
N LEU A 131 2.58 -8.92 4.45
CA LEU A 131 2.52 -7.66 3.70
C LEU A 131 1.25 -7.56 2.86
N ALA A 132 0.78 -8.66 2.26
CA ALA A 132 -0.47 -8.69 1.51
C ALA A 132 -1.68 -8.37 2.42
N VAL A 133 -1.75 -8.96 3.62
CA VAL A 133 -2.80 -8.65 4.61
C VAL A 133 -2.72 -7.19 5.06
N ALA A 134 -1.54 -6.73 5.48
CA ALA A 134 -1.34 -5.37 5.94
C ALA A 134 -1.69 -4.35 4.85
N GLY A 135 -1.31 -4.65 3.60
CA GLY A 135 -1.65 -3.86 2.42
C GLY A 135 -3.15 -3.85 2.14
N ALA A 136 -3.83 -5.00 2.20
CA ALA A 136 -5.27 -5.13 1.99
C ALA A 136 -6.05 -4.32 3.04
N VAL A 137 -5.73 -4.48 4.32
CA VAL A 137 -6.36 -3.72 5.41
C VAL A 137 -6.09 -2.23 5.26
N GLY A 138 -4.83 -1.85 4.99
CA GLY A 138 -4.43 -0.46 4.80
C GLY A 138 -5.16 0.20 3.62
N ASN A 139 -5.27 -0.50 2.49
CA ASN A 139 -5.98 -0.02 1.31
C ASN A 139 -7.49 0.07 1.57
N SER A 140 -8.11 -0.96 2.16
CA SER A 140 -9.54 -0.91 2.49
C SER A 140 -9.87 0.26 3.41
N MET A 141 -9.05 0.48 4.44
CA MET A 141 -9.20 1.63 5.33
C MET A 141 -9.03 2.95 4.61
N CYS A 142 -7.91 3.13 3.89
CA CYS A 142 -7.53 4.43 3.34
C CYS A 142 -8.33 4.82 2.08
N VAL A 143 -8.75 3.85 1.27
CA VAL A 143 -9.43 4.10 -0.02
C VAL A 143 -10.94 4.05 0.13
N PHE A 144 -11.49 3.05 0.81
CA PHE A 144 -12.94 2.82 0.84
C PHE A 144 -13.62 3.28 2.14
N ILE A 145 -12.96 3.13 3.30
CA ILE A 145 -13.63 3.41 4.58
C ILE A 145 -13.45 4.88 4.98
N LEU A 146 -12.22 5.34 5.18
CA LEU A 146 -11.93 6.66 5.74
C LEU A 146 -12.47 7.83 4.91
N PRO A 147 -12.33 7.87 3.58
CA PRO A 147 -12.85 8.99 2.78
C PRO A 147 -14.37 9.10 2.86
N HIS A 148 -15.07 7.97 2.80
CA HIS A 148 -16.54 7.94 2.87
C HIS A 148 -17.05 8.24 4.28
N LEU A 149 -16.40 7.76 5.34
CA LEU A 149 -16.73 8.15 6.71
C LEU A 149 -16.49 9.65 6.95
N ALA A 150 -15.39 10.20 6.42
CA ALA A 150 -15.11 11.63 6.51
C ALA A 150 -16.17 12.46 5.78
N PHE A 151 -16.57 12.03 4.57
CA PHE A 151 -17.66 12.65 3.80
C PHE A 151 -18.98 12.62 4.59
N LEU A 152 -19.39 11.47 5.10
CA LEU A 152 -20.62 11.31 5.89
C LEU A 152 -20.59 12.17 7.17
N ASN A 153 -19.45 12.25 7.84
CA ASN A 153 -19.28 13.09 9.02
C ASN A 153 -19.40 14.59 8.68
N GLN A 154 -18.86 15.02 7.52
CA GLN A 154 -19.01 16.40 7.06
C GLN A 154 -20.46 16.73 6.68
N CYS A 155 -21.19 15.81 6.05
CA CYS A 155 -22.62 15.95 5.78
C CYS A 155 -23.44 16.04 7.07
N ARG A 156 -23.15 15.18 8.06
CA ARG A 156 -23.83 15.20 9.37
C ARG A 156 -23.65 16.52 10.12
N LYS A 157 -22.47 17.14 9.98
CA LYS A 157 -22.17 18.46 10.57
C LYS A 157 -22.76 19.63 9.78
N GLY A 158 -23.45 19.38 8.66
CA GLY A 158 -24.07 20.40 7.82
C GLY A 158 -23.09 21.19 6.95
N PHE A 159 -21.80 20.82 6.88
CA PHE A 159 -20.81 21.51 6.05
C PHE A 159 -20.97 21.21 4.56
N LEU A 160 -21.55 20.05 4.23
CA LEU A 160 -21.80 19.61 2.85
C LEU A 160 -23.26 19.20 2.70
N SER A 161 -23.95 19.79 1.73
CA SER A 161 -25.27 19.32 1.31
C SER A 161 -25.08 18.20 0.28
N ALA A 162 -25.46 16.97 0.65
CA ALA A 162 -25.39 15.81 -0.23
C ALA A 162 -26.79 15.44 -0.72
N SER A 163 -26.88 15.00 -1.99
CA SER A 163 -28.14 14.44 -2.47
C SER A 163 -28.50 13.17 -1.70
N ALA A 164 -29.81 12.92 -1.56
CA ALA A 164 -30.33 11.75 -0.86
C ALA A 164 -29.77 10.41 -1.37
N CYS A 165 -29.29 10.35 -2.62
CA CYS A 165 -28.68 9.16 -3.21
C CYS A 165 -27.18 8.97 -2.87
N ARG A 166 -26.45 10.04 -2.52
CA ARG A 166 -24.99 9.96 -2.27
C ARG A 166 -24.64 9.39 -0.90
N ILE A 167 -25.51 9.61 0.09
CA ILE A 167 -25.38 9.07 1.44
C ILE A 167 -25.49 7.53 1.45
N PRO A 168 -26.55 6.91 0.91
CA PRO A 168 -26.65 5.45 0.87
C PRO A 168 -25.57 4.82 -0.01
N TYR A 169 -25.21 5.47 -1.13
CA TYR A 169 -24.07 5.01 -1.95
C TYR A 169 -22.76 4.96 -1.16
N SER A 170 -22.46 5.99 -0.37
CA SER A 170 -21.24 6.02 0.44
C SER A 170 -21.22 4.90 1.49
N TRP A 171 -22.36 4.63 2.14
CA TRP A 171 -22.49 3.50 3.05
C TRP A 171 -22.31 2.15 2.36
N LEU A 172 -22.88 2.00 1.17
CA LEU A 172 -22.75 0.78 0.37
C LEU A 172 -21.28 0.51 -0.01
N VAL A 173 -20.53 1.55 -0.40
CA VAL A 173 -19.09 1.40 -0.71
C VAL A 173 -18.30 0.98 0.54
N VAL A 174 -18.56 1.62 1.69
CA VAL A 174 -17.90 1.25 2.96
C VAL A 174 -18.18 -0.20 3.34
N LEU A 175 -19.43 -0.63 3.26
CA LEU A 175 -19.83 -1.98 3.65
C LEU A 175 -19.29 -3.04 2.70
N ILE A 176 -19.51 -2.89 1.39
CA ILE A 176 -19.15 -3.92 0.41
C ILE A 176 -17.63 -3.94 0.19
N PHE A 177 -17.05 -2.82 -0.24
CA PHE A 177 -15.64 -2.78 -0.63
C PHE A 177 -14.70 -2.58 0.56
N GLY A 178 -15.14 -1.84 1.58
CA GLY A 178 -14.34 -1.66 2.80
C GLY A 178 -14.34 -2.91 3.67
N VAL A 179 -15.53 -3.31 4.15
CA VAL A 179 -15.66 -4.38 5.15
C VAL A 179 -15.67 -5.76 4.50
N CYS A 180 -16.60 -6.07 3.60
CA CYS A 180 -16.75 -7.42 3.07
C CYS A 180 -15.50 -7.88 2.29
N CYS A 181 -15.00 -7.07 1.35
CA CYS A 181 -13.79 -7.40 0.61
C CYS A 181 -12.54 -7.45 1.51
N GLY A 182 -12.44 -6.55 2.49
CA GLY A 182 -11.32 -6.54 3.45
C GLY A 182 -11.29 -7.78 4.34
N VAL A 183 -12.44 -8.19 4.87
CA VAL A 183 -12.59 -9.43 5.65
C VAL A 183 -12.29 -10.65 4.79
N TRP A 184 -12.87 -10.74 3.59
CA TRP A 184 -12.62 -11.85 2.67
C TRP A 184 -11.13 -11.99 2.33
N ALA A 185 -10.48 -10.90 1.93
CA ALA A 185 -9.04 -10.90 1.63
C ALA A 185 -8.21 -11.33 2.85
N SER A 186 -8.55 -10.82 4.03
CA SER A 186 -7.86 -11.20 5.28
C SER A 186 -8.02 -12.68 5.60
N VAL A 187 -9.23 -13.24 5.40
CA VAL A 187 -9.50 -14.67 5.62
C VAL A 187 -8.72 -15.54 4.64
N VAL A 188 -8.73 -15.20 3.35
CA VAL A 188 -7.98 -15.94 2.32
C VAL A 188 -6.48 -15.94 2.63
N SER A 189 -5.92 -14.78 2.99
CA SER A 189 -4.50 -14.69 3.35
C SER A 189 -4.17 -15.38 4.67
N LEU A 190 -5.06 -15.39 5.67
CA LEU A 190 -4.87 -16.15 6.91
C LEU A 190 -4.87 -17.66 6.67
N GLN A 191 -5.75 -18.15 5.78
CA GLN A 191 -5.77 -19.55 5.37
C GLN A 191 -4.49 -19.96 4.63
N GLN A 192 -3.83 -19.02 3.95
CA GLN A 192 -2.52 -19.26 3.33
C GLN A 192 -1.36 -19.18 4.33
N LEU A 193 -1.55 -18.55 5.49
CA LEU A 193 -0.51 -18.42 6.52
C LEU A 193 -0.42 -19.66 7.44
N LEU A 194 -1.55 -20.34 7.68
CA LEU A 194 -1.66 -21.56 8.50
C LEU A 194 -1.30 -22.82 7.69
#